data_AF-A0A212K2Y3-F1
#
_entry.id   AF-A0A212K2Y3-F1
#
_cell.length_a   1.000
_cell.length_b   1.000
_cell.length_c   1.000
_cell.angle_alpha   90.00
_cell.angle_beta   90.00
_cell.angle_gamma   90.00
#
_symmetry.space_group_name_H-M   'P 1'
#
loop_
_entity.id
_entity.type
_entity.pdbx_description
1 polymer ?
#
loop_
_entity_poly.entity_id
_entity_poly.type
_entity_poly.pdbx_seq_one_letter_code
_entity_poly.pdbx_strand_id
1 'polypeptide(L)'
;MKRLIAVGMCLLAAACATQRFGRATPLSETEKQEFTCKDIKLDIARTQEFLMNVKMSRHDTNGAHVLGFLGDFGIGNVMEGDAAELSGETRLKQLQDLKAQKQCESEA
;
A
#
# COMPACT_ATOMS: atom_id res chain seq x y z
N MET A 1 16.94 -20.09 35.28
CA MET A 1 16.42 -18.72 35.26
C MET A 1 17.03 -17.84 34.15
N LYS A 2 18.36 -17.69 34.03
CA LYS A 2 18.99 -16.90 32.93
C LYS A 2 18.58 -17.29 31.51
N ARG A 3 18.36 -18.59 31.25
CA ARG A 3 17.89 -19.09 29.94
C ARG A 3 16.41 -18.79 29.64
N LEU A 4 15.57 -18.63 30.67
CA LEU A 4 14.15 -18.29 30.51
C LEU A 4 13.96 -16.81 30.18
N ILE A 5 14.82 -15.94 30.74
CA ILE A 5 14.84 -14.50 30.45
C ILE A 5 15.24 -14.25 28.98
N ALA A 6 16.23 -15.00 28.47
CA ALA A 6 16.68 -14.89 27.08
C ALA A 6 15.58 -15.28 26.06
N VAL A 7 14.78 -16.31 26.36
CA VAL A 7 13.67 -16.74 25.50
C VAL A 7 12.52 -15.73 25.52
N GLY A 8 12.20 -15.15 26.69
CA GLY A 8 11.19 -14.10 26.81
C GLY A 8 11.52 -12.83 26.00
N MET A 9 12.81 -12.47 25.94
CA MET A 9 13.25 -11.28 25.21
C MET A 9 13.20 -11.44 23.68
N CYS A 10 13.39 -12.66 23.15
CA CYS A 10 13.20 -12.93 21.71
C CYS A 10 11.73 -12.89 21.28
N LEU A 11 10.79 -13.29 22.14
CA LEU A 11 9.35 -13.27 21.84
C LEU A 11 8.81 -11.84 21.72
N LEU A 12 9.38 -10.88 22.46
CA LEU A 12 9.02 -9.46 22.36
C LEU A 12 9.54 -8.79 21.07
N ALA A 13 10.59 -9.32 20.45
CA ALA A 13 11.12 -8.79 19.18
C ALA A 13 10.28 -9.19 17.95
N ALA A 14 9.51 -10.28 18.03
CA ALA A 14 8.60 -10.71 16.97
C ALA A 14 7.35 -9.80 16.85
N ALA A 15 7.09 -8.95 17.84
CA ALA A 15 5.98 -8.00 17.87
C ALA A 15 6.15 -6.79 16.92
N CYS A 16 7.28 -6.67 16.20
CA CYS A 16 7.50 -5.60 15.22
C CYS A 16 7.09 -5.98 13.78
N ALA A 17 6.38 -7.09 13.59
CA ALA A 17 5.91 -7.57 12.30
C ALA A 17 4.61 -6.86 11.85
N THR A 18 4.61 -5.52 11.83
CA THR A 18 3.57 -4.77 11.09
C THR A 18 3.73 -5.06 9.61
N GLN A 19 2.68 -5.51 8.93
CA GLN A 19 2.72 -5.76 7.50
C GLN A 19 3.04 -4.47 6.75
N ARG A 20 3.98 -4.51 5.80
CA ARG A 20 4.40 -3.33 5.03
C ARG A 20 3.78 -3.41 3.65
N PHE A 21 2.66 -2.72 3.45
CA PHE A 21 1.95 -2.66 2.16
C PHE A 21 2.63 -1.71 1.14
N GLY A 22 3.60 -0.92 1.58
CA GLY A 22 4.19 0.15 0.77
C GLY A 22 3.29 1.39 0.71
N ARG A 23 3.73 2.43 0.00
CA ARG A 23 2.96 3.66 -0.23
C ARG A 23 3.14 4.12 -1.67
N ALA A 24 2.05 4.53 -2.31
CA ALA A 24 2.14 5.27 -3.56
C ALA A 24 2.53 6.72 -3.24
N THR A 25 3.52 7.24 -3.96
CA THR A 25 3.91 8.65 -3.84
C THR A 25 2.86 9.53 -4.53
N PRO A 26 2.48 10.67 -3.96
CA PRO A 26 1.69 11.66 -4.68
C PRO A 26 2.40 12.08 -5.98
N LEU A 27 1.62 12.41 -7.00
CA LEU A 27 2.13 12.89 -8.28
C LEU A 27 2.85 14.23 -8.07
N SER A 28 4.15 14.25 -8.33
CA SER A 28 5.00 15.43 -8.19
C SER A 28 4.75 16.45 -9.31
N GLU A 29 5.17 17.69 -9.09
CA GLU A 29 5.04 18.75 -10.10
C GLU A 29 5.85 18.46 -11.36
N THR A 30 7.04 17.85 -11.22
CA THR A 30 7.85 17.42 -12.35
C THR A 30 7.14 16.35 -13.16
N GLU A 31 6.54 15.34 -12.51
CA GLU A 31 5.75 14.32 -13.22
C GLU A 31 4.55 14.95 -13.94
N LYS A 32 3.84 15.91 -13.32
CA LYS A 32 2.71 16.61 -13.97
C LYS A 32 3.14 17.33 -15.26
N GLN A 33 4.31 17.96 -15.24
CA GLN A 33 4.84 18.70 -16.39
C GLN A 33 5.32 17.73 -17.48
N GLU A 34 6.16 16.77 -17.12
CA GLU A 34 6.91 15.94 -18.06
C GLU A 34 6.13 14.72 -18.58
N PHE A 35 5.15 14.20 -17.84
CA PHE A 35 4.43 13.00 -18.27
C PHE A 35 3.70 13.21 -19.60
N THR A 36 3.97 12.30 -20.53
CA THR A 36 3.22 12.14 -21.77
C THR A 36 1.93 11.34 -21.51
N CYS A 37 0.99 11.33 -22.47
CA CYS A 37 -0.22 10.51 -22.36
C CYS A 37 0.09 9.01 -22.15
N LYS A 38 1.16 8.52 -22.78
CA LYS A 38 1.66 7.15 -22.58
C LYS A 38 2.17 6.92 -21.16
N ASP A 39 2.92 7.87 -20.59
CA ASP A 39 3.42 7.77 -19.22
C ASP A 39 2.26 7.76 -18.22
N ILE A 40 1.25 8.62 -18.44
CA ILE A 40 0.03 8.64 -17.63
C ILE A 40 -0.70 7.30 -17.70
N LYS A 41 -0.87 6.71 -18.89
CA LYS A 41 -1.53 5.40 -19.06
C LYS A 41 -0.75 4.30 -18.32
N LEU A 42 0.57 4.28 -18.46
CA LEU A 42 1.43 3.30 -17.81
C LEU A 42 1.39 3.44 -16.29
N ASP A 43 1.42 4.67 -15.77
CA ASP A 43 1.45 4.91 -14.35
C ASP A 43 0.08 4.70 -13.69
N ILE A 44 -1.02 4.92 -14.42
CA ILE A 44 -2.36 4.47 -14.02
C ILE A 44 -2.38 2.95 -13.85
N ALA A 45 -1.87 2.20 -14.83
CA ALA A 45 -1.83 0.74 -14.76
C ALA A 45 -0.97 0.25 -13.58
N ARG A 46 0.20 0.86 -13.37
CA ARG A 46 1.06 0.58 -12.21
C ARG A 46 0.36 0.87 -10.88
N THR A 47 -0.37 1.98 -10.80
CA THR A 47 -1.11 2.35 -9.58
C THR A 47 -2.26 1.39 -9.32
N GLN A 48 -2.96 0.92 -10.36
CA GLN A 48 -3.99 -0.11 -10.25
C GLN A 48 -3.41 -1.45 -9.79
N GLU A 49 -2.26 -1.86 -10.32
CA GLU A 49 -1.55 -3.06 -9.88
C GLU A 49 -1.13 -2.95 -8.40
N PHE A 50 -0.63 -1.78 -7.96
CA PHE A 50 -0.36 -1.52 -6.56
C PHE A 50 -1.60 -1.71 -5.68
N LEU A 51 -2.75 -1.12 -6.05
CA LEU A 51 -4.01 -1.27 -5.31
C LEU A 51 -4.48 -2.73 -5.26
N MET A 52 -4.35 -3.47 -6.37
CA MET A 52 -4.62 -4.90 -6.39
C MET A 52 -3.71 -5.67 -5.44
N ASN A 53 -2.41 -5.37 -5.42
CA ASN A 53 -1.44 -6.01 -4.54
C ASN A 53 -1.71 -5.70 -3.06
N VAL A 54 -2.10 -4.47 -2.72
CA VAL A 54 -2.56 -4.12 -1.37
C VAL A 54 -3.77 -4.98 -1.00
N LYS A 55 -4.79 -5.04 -1.86
CA LYS A 55 -6.00 -5.85 -1.62
C LYS A 55 -5.69 -7.33 -1.46
N MET A 56 -4.85 -7.90 -2.33
CA MET A 56 -4.40 -9.30 -2.24
C MET A 56 -3.67 -9.56 -0.92
N SER A 57 -2.75 -8.66 -0.54
CA SER A 57 -1.97 -8.76 0.70
C SER A 57 -2.85 -8.70 1.95
N ARG A 58 -3.98 -7.96 1.90
CA ARG A 58 -4.99 -7.93 2.98
C ARG A 58 -5.83 -9.20 3.04
N HIS A 59 -6.00 -9.89 1.92
CA HIS A 59 -6.72 -11.17 1.85
C HIS A 59 -5.86 -12.36 2.29
N ASP A 60 -4.57 -12.39 1.92
CA ASP A 60 -3.64 -13.45 2.33
C ASP A 60 -3.45 -13.51 3.86
N THR A 61 -3.57 -12.37 4.54
CA THR A 61 -3.54 -12.35 6.00
C THR A 61 -4.80 -12.86 6.66
N ASN A 62 -5.90 -13.11 5.93
CA ASN A 62 -7.14 -13.65 6.52
C ASN A 62 -6.93 -15.06 7.10
N GLY A 63 -5.95 -15.82 6.60
CA GLY A 63 -5.50 -17.08 7.21
C GLY A 63 -4.66 -16.91 8.50
N ALA A 64 -3.95 -15.79 8.64
CA ALA A 64 -3.17 -15.43 9.83
C ALA A 64 -3.98 -14.58 10.85
N HIS A 65 -5.10 -13.99 10.45
CA HIS A 65 -6.02 -13.23 11.29
C HIS A 65 -6.65 -14.09 12.41
N VAL A 66 -6.70 -15.42 12.25
CA VAL A 66 -7.12 -16.36 13.32
C VAL A 66 -6.12 -16.38 14.49
N LEU A 67 -4.84 -16.05 14.27
CA LEU A 67 -3.83 -15.92 15.32
C LEU A 67 -3.58 -14.46 15.74
N GLY A 68 -3.90 -13.49 14.88
CA GLY A 68 -3.81 -12.04 15.13
C GLY A 68 -4.97 -11.44 15.95
N PHE A 69 -5.95 -12.25 16.36
CA PHE A 69 -7.10 -11.88 17.20
C PHE A 69 -6.74 -11.57 18.67
N LEU A 70 -5.47 -11.31 19.00
CA LEU A 70 -5.05 -10.78 20.29
C LEU A 70 -4.96 -9.23 20.20
N GLY A 71 -6.11 -8.60 19.96
CA GLY A 71 -6.40 -7.18 20.25
C GLY A 71 -5.73 -6.10 19.39
N ASP A 72 -4.41 -6.14 19.16
CA ASP A 72 -3.65 -4.94 18.72
C ASP A 72 -3.04 -5.09 17.31
N PHE A 73 -2.61 -6.29 16.93
CA PHE A 73 -2.01 -6.56 15.60
C PHE A 73 -3.02 -6.50 14.44
N GLY A 74 -4.29 -6.82 14.70
CA GLY A 74 -5.36 -6.73 13.70
C GLY A 74 -5.70 -5.29 13.32
N ILE A 75 -5.79 -4.39 14.30
CA ILE A 75 -6.13 -2.97 14.07
C ILE A 75 -4.98 -2.27 13.35
N GLY A 76 -3.73 -2.51 13.75
CA GLY A 76 -2.55 -1.94 13.09
C GLY A 76 -2.45 -2.32 11.62
N ASN A 77 -2.66 -3.59 11.27
CA ASN A 77 -2.61 -4.04 9.87
C ASN A 77 -3.77 -3.51 9.03
N VAL A 78 -4.97 -3.37 9.61
CA VAL A 78 -6.11 -2.73 8.92
C VAL A 78 -5.80 -1.26 8.65
N MET A 79 -5.36 -0.51 9.65
CA MET A 79 -4.99 0.91 9.50
C MET A 79 -3.86 1.10 8.48
N GLU A 80 -2.85 0.23 8.49
CA GLU A 80 -1.75 0.30 7.54
C GLU A 80 -2.21 -0.04 6.11
N GLY A 81 -3.09 -1.03 5.96
CA GLY A 81 -3.73 -1.34 4.68
C GLY A 81 -4.56 -0.18 4.15
N ASP A 82 -5.36 0.46 5.02
CA ASP A 82 -6.19 1.61 4.66
C ASP A 82 -5.32 2.80 4.24
N ALA A 83 -4.21 3.04 4.93
CA ALA A 83 -3.26 4.09 4.58
C ALA A 83 -2.57 3.83 3.23
N ALA A 84 -2.24 2.56 2.94
CA ALA A 84 -1.68 2.17 1.65
C ALA A 84 -2.69 2.34 0.51
N GLU A 85 -3.92 1.87 0.70
CA GLU A 85 -5.02 2.01 -0.25
C GLU A 85 -5.31 3.49 -0.55
N LEU A 86 -5.50 4.31 0.49
CA LEU A 86 -5.70 5.75 0.35
C LEU A 86 -4.56 6.44 -0.44
N SER A 87 -3.31 6.03 -0.21
CA SER A 87 -2.17 6.58 -0.96
C SER A 87 -2.25 6.26 -2.46
N GLY A 88 -2.65 5.03 -2.80
CA GLY A 88 -2.83 4.58 -4.18
C GLY A 88 -4.01 5.27 -4.86
N GLU A 89 -5.15 5.37 -4.17
CA GLU A 89 -6.33 6.09 -4.67
C GLU A 89 -6.05 7.57 -4.92
N THR A 90 -5.29 8.20 -4.02
CA THR A 90 -4.88 9.60 -4.17
C THR A 90 -4.04 9.79 -5.43
N ARG A 91 -3.03 8.94 -5.65
CA ARG A 91 -2.21 9.00 -6.87
C ARG A 91 -3.05 8.73 -8.13
N LEU A 92 -3.92 7.72 -8.08
CA LEU A 92 -4.80 7.37 -9.20
C LEU A 92 -5.70 8.54 -9.60
N LYS A 93 -6.30 9.21 -8.62
CA LYS A 93 -7.11 10.41 -8.85
C LYS A 93 -6.28 11.52 -9.50
N GLN A 94 -5.09 11.81 -8.97
CA GLN A 94 -4.20 12.82 -9.55
C GLN A 94 -3.81 12.51 -11.01
N LEU A 95 -3.57 11.25 -11.33
CA LEU A 95 -3.29 10.81 -12.70
C LEU A 95 -4.52 10.92 -13.61
N GLN A 96 -5.72 10.62 -13.11
CA GLN A 96 -6.98 10.80 -13.85
C GLN A 96 -7.26 12.28 -14.14
N ASP A 97 -7.06 13.15 -13.14
CA ASP A 97 -7.17 14.59 -13.28
C ASP A 97 -6.15 15.11 -14.31
N LEU A 98 -4.89 14.65 -14.25
CA LEU A 98 -3.87 15.02 -15.22
C LEU A 98 -4.20 14.51 -16.63
N LYS A 99 -4.74 13.29 -16.75
CA LYS A 99 -5.20 12.72 -18.02
C LYS A 99 -6.26 13.60 -18.67
N ALA A 100 -7.23 14.07 -17.89
CA ALA A 100 -8.29 14.96 -18.35
C ALA A 100 -7.73 16.35 -18.74
N GLN A 101 -6.85 16.92 -17.91
CA GLN A 101 -6.20 18.21 -18.18
C GLN A 101 -5.36 18.21 -19.47
N LYS A 102 -4.63 17.11 -19.71
CA LYS A 102 -3.82 16.94 -20.93
C LYS A 102 -4.63 16.42 -22.13
N GLN A 103 -5.94 16.23 -21.98
CA GLN A 103 -6.85 15.75 -23.03
C GLN A 103 -6.38 14.42 -23.66
N CYS A 104 -5.83 13.53 -22.83
CA CYS A 104 -5.40 12.20 -23.24
C CYS A 104 -6.63 11.28 -23.36
N GLU A 105 -7.50 11.55 -24.34
CA GLU A 105 -8.63 10.69 -24.68
C GLU A 105 -8.23 9.72 -25.80
N SER A 106 -8.16 8.43 -25.47
CA SER A 106 -8.01 7.29 -26.39
C SER A 106 -6.67 7.16 -27.15
N GLU A 107 -5.59 6.82 -26.44
CA GLU A 107 -4.71 5.78 -26.97
C GLU A 107 -5.19 4.47 -26.35
N ALA A 108 -6.20 3.85 -26.97
CA ALA A 108 -6.58 2.47 -26.68
C ALA A 108 -5.47 1.56 -27.17
#